data_AF-A0A0A2MTC0-F1
#
_entry.id   AF-A0A0A2MTC0-F1
#
_cell.length_a   1.000
_cell.length_b   1.000
_cell.length_c   1.000
_cell.angle_alpha   90.00
_cell.angle_beta   90.00
_cell.angle_gamma   90.00
#
_symmetry.space_group_name_H-M   'P 1'
#
loop_
_entity.id
_entity.type
_entity.pdbx_description
1 polymer ?
#
loop_
_entity_poly.entity_id
_entity_poly.type
_entity_poly.pdbx_seq_one_letter_code
_entity_poly.pdbx_strand_id
1 'polypeptide(L)' 'MKTIYIILIFALMGWAFYEQTKPEPNIFIQVIGVLVFFFGMMKLMSKVSSNSKDKEEDDV' A
#
# COMPACT_ATOMS: atom_id res chain seq x y z
N MET A 1 17.24 0.82 -2.76
CA MET A 1 16.52 1.54 -1.67
C MET A 1 15.00 1.33 -1.71
N LYS A 2 14.30 1.55 -2.83
CA LYS A 2 12.83 1.33 -2.95
C LYS A 2 12.34 -0.06 -2.49
N THR A 3 13.12 -1.12 -2.73
CA THR A 3 12.79 -2.48 -2.29
C THR A 3 12.80 -2.65 -0.76
N ILE A 4 13.73 -1.99 -0.06
CA ILE A 4 13.80 -2.04 1.42
C ILE A 4 12.54 -1.40 2.02
N TYR A 5 12.09 -0.27 1.45
CA TYR A 5 10.85 0.38 1.88
C TYR A 5 9.60 -0.48 1.62
N ILE A 6 9.57 -1.22 0.52
CA ILE A 6 8.48 -2.17 0.23
C ILE A 6 8.46 -3.29 1.27
N ILE A 7 9.61 -3.88 1.59
CA ILE A 7 9.72 -4.93 2.61
C ILE A 7 9.28 -4.40 3.98
N LEU A 8 9.67 -3.17 4.34
CA LEU A 8 9.25 -2.52 5.58
C LEU A 8 7.73 -2.32 5.66
N ILE A 9 7.10 -1.87 4.57
CA ILE A 9 5.64 -1.72 4.50
C ILE A 9 4.95 -3.08 4.67
N PHE A 10 5.44 -4.13 4.02
CA PHE A 10 4.88 -5.47 4.18
C PHE A 10 5.05 -6.02 5.61
N ALA A 11 6.18 -5.76 6.26
CA ALA A 11 6.40 -6.13 7.66
C ALA A 11 5.43 -5.41 8.61
N LEU A 12 5.22 -4.10 8.41
CA LEU A 12 4.25 -3.30 9.19
C LEU A 12 2.81 -3.77 8.96
N MET A 13 2.45 -4.10 7.72
CA MET A 13 1.15 -4.70 7.40
C MET A 13 0.97 -6.06 8.08
N GLY A 14 1.99 -6.91 8.06
CA GLY A 14 1.98 -8.20 8.77
C GLY A 14 1.80 -8.04 10.28
N TRP A 15 2.47 -7.06 10.88
CA TRP A 15 2.29 -6.71 12.29
C TRP A 15 0.85 -6.23 12.57
N ALA A 16 0.31 -5.34 11.75
CA ALA A 16 -1.04 -4.83 11.91
C ALA A 16 -2.10 -5.96 11.83
N PHE A 17 -1.91 -6.93 10.92
CA PHE A 17 -2.75 -8.12 10.86
C PHE A 17 -2.57 -9.02 12.09
N TYR A 18 -1.36 -9.19 12.60
CA TYR A 18 -1.14 -9.92 13.85
C TYR A 18 -1.86 -9.27 15.04
N GLU A 19 -1.77 -7.94 15.16
CA GLU A 19 -2.46 -7.19 16.22
C GLU A 19 -3.98 -7.38 16.17
N GLN A 20 -4.56 -7.50 14.97
CA GLN A 20 -5.99 -7.76 14.77
C GLN A 20 -6.44 -9.13 15.31
N THR A 21 -5.54 -10.11 15.41
CA THR A 21 -5.88 -11.46 15.92
C THR A 21 -5.93 -11.53 17.45
N LYS A 22 -5.50 -10.48 18.16
CA LYS A 22 -5.49 -10.44 19.62
C LYS A 22 -6.92 -10.30 20.19
N PRO A 23 -7.16 -10.77 21.43
CA PRO A 23 -8.46 -10.65 22.09
C PRO A 23 -8.92 -9.20 22.28
N GLU A 24 -7.97 -8.30 22.52
CA GLU A 24 -8.20 -6.85 22.66
C GLU A 24 -7.35 -6.12 21.63
N PRO A 25 -7.81 -6.01 20.38
CA PRO A 25 -7.05 -5.36 19.33
C PRO A 25 -7.02 -3.85 19.56
N ASN A 26 -5.86 -3.24 19.35
CA ASN A 26 -5.73 -1.79 19.45
C ASN A 26 -6.40 -1.08 18.26
N ILE A 27 -7.47 -0.33 18.53
CA ILE A 27 -8.27 0.40 17.53
C ILE A 27 -7.40 1.37 16.71
N PHE A 28 -6.42 2.04 17.33
CA PHE A 28 -5.53 2.95 16.62
C PHE A 28 -4.69 2.21 15.56
N ILE A 29 -4.21 1.00 15.88
CA ILE A 29 -3.41 0.19 14.95
C ILE A 29 -4.29 -0.31 13.80
N GLN A 30 -5.56 -0.69 14.06
CA GLN A 30 -6.51 -1.04 13.01
C GLN A 30 -6.79 0.12 12.05
N VAL A 31 -7.09 1.32 12.58
CA VAL A 31 -7.37 2.50 11.75
C VAL A 31 -6.18 2.85 10.86
N ILE A 32 -4.96 2.85 11.41
CA ILE A 32 -3.74 3.09 10.64
C ILE A 32 -3.54 1.99 9.58
N GLY A 33 -3.76 0.72 9.94
CA GLY A 33 -3.64 -0.41 9.03
C GLY A 33 -4.56 -0.29 7.81
N VAL A 34 -5.82 0.15 8.04
CA VAL A 34 -6.79 0.38 6.96
C VAL A 34 -6.33 1.51 6.03
N LEU A 35 -5.89 2.65 6.59
CA LEU A 35 -5.39 3.78 5.78
C LEU A 35 -4.17 3.39 4.94
N VAL A 36 -3.22 2.66 5.53
CA VAL A 36 -2.02 2.18 4.83
C VAL A 36 -2.37 1.16 3.75
N PHE A 37 -3.33 0.27 4.01
CA PHE A 37 -3.80 -0.69 3.02
C PHE A 37 -4.42 0.01 1.81
N PHE A 38 -5.34 0.96 2.02
CA PHE A 38 -5.97 1.71 0.93
C PHE A 38 -4.96 2.56 0.15
N PHE A 39 -4.02 3.20 0.85
CA PHE A 39 -2.94 3.93 0.18
C PHE A 39 -2.02 3.00 -0.64
N GLY A 40 -1.67 1.84 -0.09
CA GLY A 40 -0.92 0.81 -0.78
C GLY A 40 -1.64 0.31 -2.03
N MET A 41 -2.92 0.01 -1.91
CA MET A 41 -3.79 -0.40 -3.02
C MET A 41 -3.89 0.69 -4.09
N MET A 42 -4.07 1.95 -3.71
CA MET A 42 -4.09 3.08 -4.66
C MET A 42 -2.79 3.16 -5.46
N LYS A 43 -1.64 3.03 -4.79
CA LYS A 43 -0.32 3.06 -5.43
C LYS A 43 -0.05 1.84 -6.32
N LEU A 44 -0.55 0.67 -5.94
CA LEU A 44 -0.45 -0.54 -6.75
C LEU A 44 -1.33 -0.42 -8.00
N MET A 45 -2.57 0.01 -7.85
CA MET A 45 -3.51 0.22 -8.95
C MET A 45 -3.04 1.33 -9.90
N SER A 46 -2.45 2.42 -9.40
CA SER A 46 -1.89 3.46 -10.25
C SER A 46 -0.75 2.93 -11.13
N LYS A 47 0.03 1.96 -10.64
CA LYS A 47 1.10 1.33 -11.42
C LYS A 47 0.55 0.37 -12.49
N VAL A 48 -0.58 -0.29 -12.22
CA VAL A 48 -1.29 -1.13 -13.21
C VAL A 48 -2.01 -0.27 -14.26
N SER A 49 -2.58 0.88 -13.85
CA SER A 49 -3.24 1.85 -14.74
C SER A 49 -2.27 2.83 -15.42
N SER A 50 -0.97 2.76 -15.14
CA SER A 50 0.07 3.68 -15.67
C SER A 50 0.29 3.59 -17.19
N ASN A 51 -0.46 2.76 -17.92
CA ASN A 51 -0.27 2.55 -19.35
C ASN A 51 -1.23 3.35 -20.25
N SER A 52 -1.86 4.41 -19.75
CA SER A 52 -2.81 5.22 -20.51
C SER A 52 -2.46 6.71 -20.69
N LYS A 53 -1.24 7.16 -20.34
CA LYS A 53 -0.78 8.53 -20.59
C LYS A 53 0.69 8.68 -21.03
N ASP A 54 1.22 7.70 -21.76
CA ASP A 54 2.48 7.84 -22.54
C ASP A 54 2.17 7.77 -24.05
N LYS A 55 1.20 8.57 -24.52
CA LYS A 55 0.88 8.75 -25.95
C LYS A 55 0.45 10.19 -26.24
N GLU A 56 1.28 11.17 -25.88
CA GLU A 56 1.20 12.53 -26.44
C GLU A 56 2.62 13.07 -26.74
N GLU A 57 3.53 12.19 -27.15
CA GLU A 57 4.78 12.56 -27.80
C GLU A 57 4.89 11.66 -29.05
N ASP A 58 5.06 12.28 -30.22
CA ASP A 58 5.14 11.70 -31.57
C ASP A 58 3.82 11.34 -32.28
N ASP A 59 3.15 12.36 -32.84
CA ASP A 59 2.82 12.32 -34.27
C ASP A 59 2.74 13.76 -34.83
N VAL A 60 3.32 13.91 -36.02
CA VAL A 60 3.62 15.14 -36.78
C VAL A 60 2.42 15.94 -37.28
#